data_AF-A0A815ULR1-F1
#
_entry.id   AF-A0A815ULR1-F1
#
_cell.length_a   1.000
_cell.length_b   1.000
_cell.length_c   1.000
_cell.angle_alpha   90.00
_cell.angle_beta   90.00
_cell.angle_gamma   90.00
#
_symmetry.space_group_name_H-M   'P 1'
#
loop_
_entity.id
_entity.type
_entity.pdbx_description
1 polymer ?
#
loop_
_entity_poly.entity_id
_entity_poly.type
_entity_poly.pdbx_seq_one_letter_code
_entity_poly.pdbx_strand_id
1 'polypeptide(L)'
;NFAKQGELVQFSRYVSKVATIRLDEYQNPYYLAYFYLHPKYRGADLLSQSRAAVYQCIAEYLKLIGNSASITKNVIAALQRYEIKAGPYSLIYNKNDTPTTWWCIIRDNTHENCLQQLALRLLPITPHSVKPESLFLS
;
A
#
# COMPACT_ATOMS: atom_id res chain seq x y z
N ASN A 1 26.28 17.93 -35.44
CA ASN A 1 26.50 16.70 -34.65
C ASN A 1 25.14 16.04 -34.41
N PHE A 2 24.60 15.37 -35.44
CA PHE A 2 23.22 14.87 -35.48
C PHE A 2 23.03 13.52 -34.78
N ALA A 3 24.11 12.74 -34.61
CA ALA A 3 24.10 11.44 -33.93
C ALA A 3 23.71 11.56 -32.44
N LYS A 4 24.22 12.59 -31.73
CA LYS A 4 23.86 12.88 -30.33
C LYS A 4 22.37 13.19 -30.14
N GLN A 5 21.72 13.78 -31.14
CA GLN A 5 20.30 14.13 -31.09
C GLN A 5 19.41 12.88 -31.28
N GLY A 6 19.82 11.95 -32.14
CA GLY A 6 19.15 10.65 -32.31
C GLY A 6 19.22 9.78 -31.06
N GLU A 7 20.38 9.71 -30.41
CA GLU A 7 20.56 8.97 -29.14
C GLU A 7 19.72 9.55 -27.99
N LEU A 8 19.68 10.88 -27.85
CA LEU A 8 18.85 11.56 -26.85
C LEU A 8 17.36 11.26 -27.00
N VAL A 9 16.87 11.22 -28.24
CA VAL A 9 15.47 10.88 -28.54
C VAL A 9 15.17 9.41 -28.23
N GLN A 10 16.10 8.50 -28.53
CA GLN A 10 15.95 7.08 -28.17
C GLN A 10 15.96 6.86 -26.65
N PHE A 11 16.89 7.52 -25.95
CA PHE A 11 16.95 7.47 -24.49
C PHE A 11 15.69 8.05 -23.85
N SER A 12 15.19 9.18 -24.34
CA SER A 12 13.94 9.78 -23.86
C SER A 12 12.74 8.85 -24.03
N ARG A 13 12.59 8.20 -25.20
CA ARG A 13 11.53 7.18 -25.39
C ARG A 13 11.67 5.99 -24.46
N TYR A 14 12.90 5.51 -24.26
CA TYR A 14 13.17 4.43 -23.33
C TYR A 14 12.77 4.80 -21.90
N VAL A 15 13.19 5.98 -21.42
CA VAL A 15 12.84 6.49 -20.08
C VAL A 15 11.33 6.63 -19.93
N SER A 16 10.63 7.23 -20.91
CA SER A 16 9.17 7.35 -20.88
C SER A 16 8.47 6.00 -20.83
N LYS A 17 8.93 5.03 -21.63
CA LYS A 17 8.39 3.66 -21.62
C LYS A 17 8.59 2.99 -20.25
N VAL A 18 9.80 3.10 -19.68
CA VAL A 18 10.10 2.58 -18.34
C VAL A 18 9.23 3.28 -17.30
N ALA A 19 9.07 4.60 -17.37
CA ALA A 19 8.23 5.36 -16.47
C ALA A 19 6.76 4.92 -16.54
N THR A 20 6.21 4.70 -17.74
CA THR A 20 4.85 4.17 -17.92
C THR A 20 4.70 2.77 -17.33
N ILE A 21 5.65 1.87 -17.59
CA ILE A 21 5.63 0.51 -17.02
C ILE A 21 5.66 0.57 -15.49
N ARG A 22 6.54 1.41 -14.91
CA ARG A 22 6.59 1.60 -13.46
C ARG A 22 5.30 2.23 -12.93
N LEU A 23 4.71 3.17 -13.66
CA LEU A 23 3.45 3.79 -13.27
C LEU A 23 2.32 2.75 -13.21
N ASP A 24 2.24 1.85 -14.18
CA ASP A 24 1.30 0.72 -14.18
C ASP A 24 1.57 -0.26 -13.03
N GLU A 25 2.84 -0.57 -12.74
CA GLU A 25 3.20 -1.36 -11.56
C GLU A 25 2.76 -0.67 -10.25
N TYR A 26 2.83 0.66 -10.17
CA TYR A 26 2.33 1.42 -9.02
C TYR A 26 0.79 1.48 -8.95
N GLN A 27 0.08 1.14 -10.04
CA GLN A 27 -1.37 0.93 -10.02
C GLN A 27 -1.76 -0.48 -9.55
N ASN A 28 -0.80 -1.36 -9.28
CA ASN A 28 -1.09 -2.67 -8.73
C ASN A 28 -1.75 -2.54 -7.34
N PRO A 29 -2.90 -3.22 -7.12
CA PRO A 29 -3.65 -3.17 -5.86
C PRO A 29 -2.83 -3.43 -4.60
N TYR A 30 -1.81 -4.30 -4.66
CA TYR A 30 -0.97 -4.64 -3.51
C TYR A 30 0.02 -3.52 -3.16
N TYR A 31 0.57 -2.85 -4.17
CA TYR A 31 1.41 -1.66 -3.96
C TYR A 31 0.57 -0.52 -3.38
N LEU A 32 -0.61 -0.28 -3.95
CA LEU A 32 -1.54 0.72 -3.44
C LEU A 32 -1.95 0.42 -1.99
N ALA A 33 -2.26 -0.83 -1.68
CA ALA A 33 -2.58 -1.26 -0.32
C ALA A 33 -1.41 -1.02 0.65
N TYR A 34 -0.17 -1.30 0.26
CA TYR A 34 1.00 -1.00 1.08
C TYR A 34 1.14 0.49 1.37
N PHE A 35 1.07 1.33 0.34
CA PHE A 35 1.18 2.78 0.52
C PHE A 35 0.07 3.30 1.43
N TYR A 36 -1.16 2.81 1.26
CA TYR A 36 -2.28 3.19 2.13
C TYR A 36 -2.12 2.70 3.56
N LEU A 37 -1.60 1.49 3.79
CA LEU A 37 -1.40 0.93 5.13
C LEU A 37 -0.10 1.40 5.79
N HIS A 38 0.73 2.19 5.09
CA HIS A 38 1.97 2.71 5.65
C HIS A 38 1.70 3.93 6.57
N PRO A 39 2.06 3.89 7.86
CA PRO A 39 1.69 4.94 8.83
C PRO A 39 2.22 6.34 8.51
N LYS A 40 3.38 6.44 7.86
CA LYS A 40 3.92 7.70 7.30
C LYS A 40 3.00 8.39 6.30
N TYR A 41 2.29 7.64 5.47
CA TYR A 41 1.49 8.15 4.35
C TYR A 41 -0.02 8.20 4.66
N ARG A 42 -0.42 7.84 5.88
CA ARG A 42 -1.83 7.84 6.30
C ARG A 42 -2.46 9.23 6.12
N GLY A 43 -3.60 9.26 5.42
CA GLY A 43 -4.34 10.49 5.15
C GLY A 43 -3.59 11.50 4.28
N ALA A 44 -2.49 11.12 3.64
CA ALA A 44 -1.84 11.97 2.65
C ALA A 44 -2.66 11.98 1.36
N ASP A 45 -2.80 13.16 0.74
CA ASP A 45 -3.49 13.38 -0.54
C ASP A 45 -2.77 12.74 -1.75
N LEU A 46 -1.86 11.79 -1.51
CA LEU A 46 -1.05 11.13 -2.52
C LEU A 46 -1.90 10.52 -3.66
N LEU A 47 -3.19 10.30 -3.43
CA LEU A 47 -4.06 9.46 -4.26
C LEU A 47 -5.55 9.88 -4.24
N SER A 48 -5.86 11.18 -4.26
CA SER A 48 -7.25 11.69 -4.21
C SER A 48 -8.16 11.14 -5.32
N GLN A 49 -7.61 10.78 -6.48
CA GLN A 49 -8.36 10.15 -7.58
C GLN A 49 -8.49 8.61 -7.44
N SER A 50 -7.81 7.96 -6.48
CA SER A 50 -7.82 6.49 -6.36
C SER A 50 -8.22 5.95 -4.98
N ARG A 51 -8.64 6.79 -4.02
CA ARG A 51 -9.14 6.33 -2.71
C ARG A 51 -10.29 5.32 -2.83
N ALA A 52 -11.25 5.59 -3.71
CA ALA A 52 -12.35 4.66 -3.97
C ALA A 52 -11.85 3.33 -4.56
N ALA A 53 -10.90 3.39 -5.49
CA ALA A 53 -10.29 2.21 -6.09
C ALA A 53 -9.54 1.37 -5.05
N VAL A 54 -8.81 2.00 -4.11
CA VAL A 54 -8.15 1.27 -3.02
C VAL A 54 -9.15 0.60 -2.08
N TYR A 55 -10.24 1.27 -1.73
CA TYR A 55 -11.28 0.65 -0.91
C TYR A 55 -11.92 -0.55 -1.62
N GLN A 56 -12.14 -0.45 -2.93
CA GLN A 56 -12.61 -1.56 -3.75
C GLN A 56 -11.59 -2.70 -3.76
N CYS A 57 -10.32 -2.43 -4.02
CA CYS A 57 -9.26 -3.44 -4.00
C CYS A 57 -9.14 -4.15 -2.65
N ILE A 58 -9.20 -3.41 -1.53
CA ILE A 58 -9.16 -4.00 -0.18
C ILE A 58 -10.40 -4.88 0.04
N ALA A 59 -11.58 -4.41 -0.37
CA ALA A 59 -12.82 -5.19 -0.24
C ALA A 59 -12.81 -6.48 -1.08
N GLU A 60 -12.31 -6.40 -2.33
CA GLU A 60 -12.14 -7.56 -3.21
C GLU A 60 -11.13 -8.57 -2.65
N TYR A 61 -10.00 -8.09 -2.12
CA TYR A 61 -9.02 -8.94 -1.47
C TYR A 61 -9.60 -9.66 -0.25
N LEU A 62 -10.32 -8.94 0.61
CA LEU A 62 -10.96 -9.52 1.80
C LEU A 62 -11.99 -10.59 1.42
N LYS A 63 -12.76 -10.34 0.34
CA LYS A 63 -13.70 -11.32 -0.22
C LYS A 63 -12.98 -12.55 -0.76
N LEU A 64 -11.86 -12.37 -1.48
CA LEU A 64 -11.06 -13.45 -2.04
C LEU A 64 -10.55 -14.41 -0.95
N ILE A 65 -10.12 -13.88 0.20
CA ILE A 65 -9.65 -14.69 1.34
C ILE A 65 -10.78 -15.19 2.25
N GLY A 66 -12.04 -15.07 1.82
CA GLY A 66 -13.21 -15.66 2.50
C GLY A 66 -13.76 -14.87 3.69
N ASN A 67 -13.43 -13.58 3.84
CA ASN A 67 -14.03 -12.77 4.90
C ASN A 67 -15.50 -12.44 4.61
N SER A 68 -16.28 -12.29 5.68
CA SER A 68 -17.67 -11.86 5.60
C SER A 68 -17.79 -10.39 5.20
N ALA A 69 -18.94 -10.01 4.64
CA ALA A 69 -19.24 -8.61 4.35
C ALA A 69 -19.19 -7.71 5.60
N SER A 70 -19.49 -8.27 6.77
CA SER A 70 -19.39 -7.56 8.06
C SER A 70 -17.94 -7.19 8.37
N ILE A 71 -17.01 -8.15 8.25
CA ILE A 71 -15.58 -7.91 8.46
C ILE A 71 -15.06 -6.87 7.46
N THR A 72 -15.45 -7.00 6.18
CA THR A 72 -15.08 -6.01 5.16
C THR A 72 -15.55 -4.61 5.54
N LYS A 73 -16.81 -4.45 5.97
CA LYS A 73 -17.34 -3.16 6.44
C LYS A 73 -16.55 -2.61 7.63
N ASN A 74 -16.18 -3.47 8.58
CA ASN A 74 -15.40 -3.08 9.76
C ASN A 74 -13.98 -2.63 9.38
N VAL A 75 -13.32 -3.32 8.45
CA VAL A 75 -12.01 -2.91 7.92
C VAL A 75 -12.09 -1.56 7.24
N ILE A 76 -13.10 -1.31 6.40
CA ILE A 76 -13.27 -0.03 5.70
C ILE A 76 -13.53 1.11 6.70
N ALA A 77 -14.38 0.89 7.71
CA ALA A 77 -14.63 1.89 8.75
C ALA A 77 -13.36 2.18 9.58
N ALA A 78 -12.58 1.15 9.90
CA ALA A 78 -11.29 1.29 10.57
C ALA A 78 -10.29 2.07 9.70
N LEU A 79 -10.27 1.83 8.39
CA LEU A 79 -9.38 2.50 7.45
C LEU A 79 -9.68 4.00 7.37
N GLN A 80 -10.97 4.37 7.36
CA GLN A 80 -11.40 5.78 7.43
C GLN A 80 -10.92 6.45 8.72
N ARG A 81 -11.05 5.78 9.88
CA ARG A 81 -10.51 6.29 11.16
C ARG A 81 -8.99 6.46 11.10
N TYR A 82 -8.30 5.51 10.49
CA TYR A 82 -6.85 5.52 10.32
C TYR A 82 -6.38 6.69 9.44
N GLU A 83 -7.09 7.00 8.35
CA GLU A 83 -6.80 8.15 7.48
C GLU A 83 -6.87 9.48 8.24
N ILE A 84 -7.91 9.66 9.05
CA ILE A 84 -8.09 10.90 9.85
C ILE A 84 -7.29 10.88 11.16
N LYS A 85 -6.48 9.84 11.40
CA LYS A 85 -5.67 9.65 12.63
C LYS A 85 -6.53 9.65 13.90
N ALA A 86 -7.79 9.21 13.80
CA ALA A 86 -8.67 9.03 14.94
C ALA A 86 -8.25 7.78 15.74
N GLY A 87 -8.52 7.79 17.05
CA GLY A 87 -8.24 6.65 17.92
C GLY A 87 -8.81 5.34 17.36
N PRO A 88 -8.06 4.22 17.41
CA PRO A 88 -6.76 4.03 18.07
C PRO A 88 -5.53 4.44 17.22
N TYR A 89 -5.72 5.00 16.03
CA TYR A 89 -4.66 5.26 15.05
C TYR A 89 -3.96 6.63 15.21
N SER A 90 -4.12 7.30 16.33
CA SER A 90 -3.56 8.64 16.57
C SER A 90 -2.05 8.65 16.84
N LEU A 91 -1.47 7.50 17.19
CA LEU A 91 -0.03 7.36 17.49
C LEU A 91 0.83 7.90 16.34
N ILE A 92 1.84 8.71 16.64
CA ILE A 92 2.76 9.24 15.62
C ILE A 92 3.68 8.13 15.12
N TYR A 93 3.92 8.07 13.81
CA TYR A 93 4.88 7.15 13.23
C TYR A 93 6.30 7.73 13.28
N ASN A 94 7.23 6.99 13.89
CA ASN A 94 8.65 7.35 13.90
C ASN A 94 9.34 6.76 12.66
N LYS A 95 10.18 7.57 11.99
CA LYS A 95 10.96 7.14 10.83
C LYS A 95 11.96 6.00 11.13
N ASN A 96 12.28 5.79 12.41
CA ASN A 96 13.15 4.69 12.85
C ASN A 96 12.39 3.37 13.02
N ASP A 97 11.05 3.39 13.04
CA ASP A 97 10.23 2.18 13.17
C ASP A 97 9.92 1.58 11.80
N THR A 98 9.70 0.27 11.75
CA THR A 98 9.06 -0.35 10.58
C THR A 98 7.55 -0.14 10.63
N PRO A 99 6.85 -0.05 9.48
CA PRO A 99 5.39 -0.04 9.45
C PRO A 99 4.78 -1.19 10.25
N THR A 100 5.35 -2.39 10.15
CA THR A 100 4.92 -3.59 10.89
C THR A 100 5.02 -3.39 12.40
N THR A 101 6.14 -2.85 12.90
CA THR A 101 6.33 -2.53 14.33
C THR A 101 5.28 -1.55 14.82
N TRP A 102 5.01 -0.50 14.03
CA TRP A 102 3.97 0.48 14.37
C TRP A 102 2.59 -0.18 14.47
N TRP A 103 2.23 -1.02 13.50
CA TRP A 103 0.96 -1.76 13.53
C TRP A 103 0.86 -2.70 14.73
N CYS A 104 1.94 -3.35 15.17
CA CYS A 104 1.93 -4.18 16.38
C CYS A 104 1.62 -3.39 17.67
N ILE A 105 1.94 -2.09 17.70
CA ILE A 105 1.69 -1.23 18.87
C ILE A 105 0.23 -0.80 18.92
N ILE A 106 -0.41 -0.57 17.77
CA ILE A 106 -1.82 -0.19 17.71
C ILE A 106 -2.68 -1.34 18.21
N ARG A 107 -3.45 -1.09 19.26
CA ARG A 107 -4.46 -2.03 19.76
C ARG A 107 -5.81 -1.34 19.67
N ASP A 108 -6.66 -1.80 18.76
CA ASP A 108 -8.09 -1.50 18.80
C ASP A 108 -8.73 -2.45 19.81
N ASN A 109 -9.13 -1.90 20.96
CA ASN A 109 -9.74 -2.66 22.05
C ASN A 109 -11.24 -2.91 21.80
N THR A 110 -11.82 -2.34 20.73
CA THR A 110 -13.26 -2.25 20.53
C THR A 110 -13.87 -3.32 19.62
N HIS A 111 -13.15 -4.44 19.48
CA HIS A 111 -13.47 -5.58 18.64
C HIS A 111 -13.15 -5.36 17.17
N GLU A 112 -12.38 -6.32 16.65
CA GLU A 112 -11.88 -6.40 15.29
C GLU A 112 -10.73 -5.44 14.95
N ASN A 113 -9.55 -5.80 15.48
CA ASN A 113 -8.23 -5.46 14.93
C ASN A 113 -8.03 -5.98 13.48
N CYS A 114 -9.08 -6.07 12.67
CA CYS A 114 -9.06 -6.60 11.32
C CYS A 114 -8.20 -5.76 10.40
N LEU A 115 -8.18 -4.42 10.57
CA LEU A 115 -7.28 -3.56 9.81
C LEU A 115 -5.81 -3.80 10.19
N GLN A 116 -5.52 -3.96 11.48
CA GLN A 116 -4.18 -4.31 11.95
C GLN A 116 -3.74 -5.67 11.39
N GLN A 117 -4.59 -6.69 11.47
CA GLN A 117 -4.30 -8.02 10.93
C GLN A 117 -4.08 -7.97 9.41
N LEU A 118 -4.87 -7.19 8.69
CA LEU A 118 -4.69 -6.97 7.26
C LEU A 118 -3.32 -6.33 6.97
N ALA A 119 -2.97 -5.27 7.70
CA ALA A 119 -1.69 -4.59 7.55
C ALA A 119 -0.51 -5.53 7.84
N LEU A 120 -0.57 -6.30 8.92
CA LEU A 120 0.48 -7.26 9.28
C LEU A 120 0.62 -8.40 8.26
N ARG A 121 -0.42 -8.72 7.49
CA ARG A 121 -0.35 -9.69 6.38
C ARG A 121 0.22 -9.08 5.10
N LEU A 122 -0.16 -7.85 4.75
CA LEU A 122 0.19 -7.26 3.46
C LEU A 122 1.56 -6.58 3.45
N LEU A 123 1.95 -5.92 4.55
CA LEU A 123 3.21 -5.17 4.63
C LEU A 123 4.48 -6.02 4.40
N PRO A 124 4.57 -7.29 4.85
CA PRO A 124 5.74 -8.13 4.59
C PRO A 124 5.86 -8.64 3.14
N ILE A 125 4.77 -8.64 2.37
CA ILE A 125 4.70 -9.27 1.02
C ILE A 125 5.12 -8.28 -0.08
N THR A 126 5.37 -7.02 0.27
CA THR A 126 5.69 -6.02 -0.73
C THR A 126 7.02 -6.25 -1.45
N PRO A 127 7.13 -5.83 -2.71
CA PRO A 127 8.30 -6.11 -3.54
C PRO A 127 9.60 -5.46 -3.06
N HIS A 128 9.54 -4.47 -2.15
CA HIS A 128 10.74 -3.99 -1.45
C HIS A 128 11.14 -4.85 -0.24
N SER A 129 10.23 -5.66 0.30
CA SER A 129 10.48 -6.60 1.41
C SER A 129 10.77 -8.03 0.96
N VAL A 130 10.45 -8.38 -0.30
CA VAL A 130 10.92 -9.63 -0.92
C VAL A 130 12.41 -9.49 -1.24
N LYS A 131 13.26 -10.15 -0.45
CA LYS A 131 14.67 -10.31 -0.81
C LYS A 131 14.74 -11.08 -2.14
N PRO A 132 15.63 -10.71 -3.08
CA PRO A 132 15.80 -11.43 -4.34
C PRO A 132 15.97 -12.95 -4.14
N GLU A 133 16.65 -13.33 -3.07
CA GLU A 133 16.89 -14.72 -2.64
C GLU A 133 15.61 -15.54 -2.41
N SER A 134 14.50 -14.89 -2.05
CA SER A 134 13.21 -15.57 -1.80
C SER A 134 12.46 -15.94 -3.09
N LEU A 135 12.85 -15.39 -4.24
CA LEU A 135 12.23 -15.69 -5.55
C LEU A 135 12.89 -16.91 -6.24
N PHE A 136 14.03 -17.39 -5.73
CA PHE A 136 14.77 -18.51 -6.30
C PHE A 136 14.42 -19.87 -5.67
N LEU A 137 13.47 -19.92 -4.74
CA LEU A 137 13.09 -21.14 -4.01
C LEU A 137 11.60 -21.53 -4.15
N SER A 138 10.86 -20.93 -5.10
CA SER A 138 9.49 -21.34 -5.45
C SER A 138 9.44 -22.20 -6.71
#